data_AF-A0A960P585-F1
#
_entry.id   AF-A0A960P585-F1
#
_cell.length_a   1.000
_cell.length_b   1.000
_cell.length_c   1.000
_cell.angle_alpha   90.00
_cell.angle_beta   90.00
_cell.angle_gamma   90.00
#
_symmetry.space_group_name_H-M   'P 1'
#
loop_
_entity.id
_entity.type
_entity.pdbx_description
1 polymer ?
#
loop_
_entity_poly.entity_id
_entity_poly.type
_entity_poly.pdbx_seq_one_letter_code
_entity_poly.pdbx_strand_id
1 'polypeptide(L)'
;MTATGGPLPDPGADRGAGDPRSPGPENRPELTAIQLPEGAEFVRSTRRFDVDSVPGGLLSAHRIAPGVWGELRVFEGEVTFVLEETGATRQLHAGERQVIEPDTSHHVEPAPGAEFAVSFHRVRDGSEPNPPQSG
;
A
#
# COMPACT_ATOMS: atom_id res chain seq x y z
N MET A 1 -14.23 -49.96 59.27
CA MET A 1 -13.31 -50.51 58.25
C MET A 1 -14.22 -50.95 57.12
N THR A 2 -14.26 -50.39 55.91
CA THR A 2 -13.25 -49.69 55.10
C THR A 2 -14.02 -48.87 54.05
N ALA A 3 -13.51 -47.68 53.72
CA ALA A 3 -13.99 -46.85 52.61
C ALA A 3 -13.38 -47.32 51.27
N THR A 4 -14.13 -47.22 50.18
CA THR A 4 -13.63 -47.07 48.79
C THR A 4 -14.79 -46.46 47.99
N GLY A 5 -14.70 -45.29 47.34
CA GLY A 5 -13.58 -44.75 46.59
C GLY A 5 -13.84 -45.02 45.10
N GLY A 6 -14.74 -44.27 44.48
CA GLY A 6 -14.98 -44.35 43.03
C GLY A 6 -13.95 -43.50 42.26
N PRO A 7 -13.54 -43.90 41.04
CA PRO A 7 -12.78 -43.03 40.15
C PRO A 7 -13.65 -42.23 39.16
N LEU A 8 -13.16 -41.00 38.89
CA LEU A 8 -13.56 -39.98 37.92
C LEU A 8 -13.69 -40.49 36.47
N PRO A 9 -14.44 -39.78 35.60
CA PRO A 9 -14.31 -39.91 34.14
C PRO A 9 -13.01 -39.28 33.61
N ASP A 10 -12.39 -39.96 32.64
CA ASP A 10 -11.16 -39.53 31.95
C ASP A 10 -11.35 -38.26 31.09
N PRO A 11 -10.38 -37.33 31.09
CA PRO A 11 -10.29 -36.21 30.17
C PRO A 11 -9.43 -36.57 28.94
N GLY A 12 -10.00 -36.46 27.74
CA GLY A 12 -9.25 -36.75 26.51
C GLY A 12 -9.90 -36.16 25.26
N ALA A 13 -9.50 -34.94 24.94
CA ALA A 13 -9.92 -34.18 23.78
C ALA A 13 -9.71 -34.95 22.46
N ASP A 14 -10.79 -35.08 21.70
CA ASP A 14 -10.75 -35.42 20.29
C ASP A 14 -9.98 -34.31 19.54
N ARG A 15 -8.78 -34.67 19.07
CA ARG A 15 -7.98 -33.86 18.15
C ARG A 15 -8.37 -34.23 16.72
N GLY A 16 -9.50 -33.68 16.27
CA GLY A 16 -9.84 -33.56 14.85
C GLY A 16 -9.38 -32.21 14.33
N ALA A 17 -8.17 -32.19 13.75
CA ALA A 17 -7.64 -31.04 13.04
C ALA A 17 -8.52 -30.65 11.84
N GLY A 18 -8.84 -29.36 11.74
CA GLY A 18 -9.56 -28.76 10.63
C GLY A 18 -9.68 -27.27 10.90
N ASP A 19 -8.61 -26.54 10.59
CA ASP A 19 -8.47 -25.09 10.71
C ASP A 19 -9.74 -24.34 10.25
N PRO A 20 -10.45 -23.63 11.13
CA PRO A 20 -11.56 -22.79 10.73
C PRO A 20 -11.07 -21.34 10.62
N ARG A 21 -10.09 -21.03 9.76
CA ARG A 21 -9.83 -19.67 9.20
C ARG A 21 -8.57 -19.62 8.35
N SER A 22 -8.62 -20.20 7.17
CA SER A 22 -7.91 -19.60 6.04
C SER A 22 -8.94 -19.15 5.02
N PRO A 23 -9.39 -17.87 5.04
CA PRO A 23 -9.91 -17.32 3.81
C PRO A 23 -8.82 -17.54 2.74
N GLY A 24 -9.20 -18.13 1.61
CA GLY A 24 -8.30 -18.28 0.46
C GLY A 24 -7.81 -16.89 -0.02
N PRO A 25 -7.04 -16.81 -1.11
CA PRO A 25 -6.71 -15.52 -1.72
C PRO A 25 -7.99 -14.93 -2.34
N GLU A 26 -8.89 -14.45 -1.49
CA GLU A 26 -10.12 -13.77 -1.86
C GLU A 26 -9.70 -12.41 -2.39
N ASN A 27 -9.49 -12.33 -3.71
CA ASN A 27 -9.58 -11.15 -4.57
C ASN A 27 -9.61 -9.81 -3.81
N ARG A 28 -8.55 -9.54 -3.05
CA ARG A 28 -8.29 -8.22 -2.51
C ARG A 28 -8.01 -7.41 -3.76
N PRO A 29 -8.59 -6.21 -3.94
CA PRO A 29 -8.07 -5.30 -4.93
C PRO A 29 -6.64 -5.01 -4.49
N GLU A 30 -5.71 -5.85 -4.93
CA GLU A 30 -4.29 -5.64 -4.74
C GLU A 30 -4.06 -4.30 -5.41
N LEU A 31 -3.64 -3.32 -4.61
CA LEU A 31 -3.04 -2.09 -5.10
C LEU A 31 -1.89 -2.53 -6.01
N THR A 32 -2.25 -2.85 -7.25
CA THR A 32 -1.39 -3.52 -8.21
C THR A 32 -0.25 -2.57 -8.45
N ALA A 33 0.93 -3.10 -8.75
CA ALA A 33 2.10 -2.31 -9.08
C ALA A 33 1.90 -1.57 -10.41
N ILE A 34 1.02 -0.57 -10.42
CA ILE A 34 0.86 0.42 -11.48
C ILE A 34 2.24 0.99 -11.73
N GLN A 35 2.62 1.07 -13.01
CA GLN A 35 3.86 1.70 -13.43
C GLN A 35 3.54 3.13 -13.86
N LEU A 36 4.55 4.00 -13.81
CA LEU A 36 4.41 5.31 -14.43
C LEU A 36 4.08 5.11 -15.92
N PRO A 37 3.12 5.88 -16.47
CA PRO A 37 2.81 5.83 -17.88
C PRO A 37 4.02 6.22 -18.74
N GLU A 38 4.06 5.69 -19.96
CA GLU A 38 5.09 6.08 -20.94
C GLU A 38 5.02 7.59 -21.19
N GLY A 39 6.19 8.23 -21.29
CA GLY A 39 6.27 9.69 -21.45
C GLY A 39 6.01 10.48 -20.16
N ALA A 40 5.92 9.84 -18.99
CA ALA A 40 5.90 10.54 -17.70
C ALA A 40 7.24 11.27 -17.46
N GLU A 41 7.18 12.60 -17.47
CA GLU A 41 8.33 13.47 -17.18
C GLU A 41 8.39 13.76 -15.67
N PHE A 42 9.57 13.61 -15.07
CA PHE A 42 9.82 14.01 -13.69
C PHE A 42 9.67 15.53 -13.52
N VAL A 43 8.94 15.94 -12.49
CA VAL A 43 8.75 17.36 -12.14
C VAL A 43 9.61 17.74 -10.93
N ARG A 44 9.46 17.00 -9.83
CA ARG A 44 10.17 17.23 -8.57
C ARG A 44 10.06 16.01 -7.66
N SER A 45 10.92 15.97 -6.64
CA SER A 45 10.82 15.01 -5.54
C SER A 45 10.87 15.77 -4.21
N THR A 46 10.29 15.19 -3.18
CA THR A 46 10.47 15.68 -1.82
C THR A 46 11.90 15.38 -1.34
N ARG A 47 12.30 16.00 -0.22
CA ARG A 47 13.39 15.41 0.58
C ARG A 47 12.96 14.03 1.08
N ARG A 48 13.93 13.24 1.56
CA ARG A 48 13.59 12.04 2.32
C ARG A 48 12.97 12.44 3.65
N PHE A 49 11.96 11.67 4.05
CA PHE A 49 11.28 11.80 5.32
C PHE A 49 11.48 10.51 6.12
N ASP A 50 11.52 10.70 7.42
CA ASP A 50 11.45 9.69 8.45
C ASP A 50 10.22 9.97 9.34
N VAL A 51 10.01 9.17 10.38
CA VAL A 51 8.85 9.29 11.28
C VAL A 51 8.80 10.63 12.02
N ASP A 52 9.95 11.25 12.27
CA ASP A 52 10.06 12.54 12.97
C ASP A 52 9.98 13.74 12.01
N SER A 53 10.39 13.56 10.75
CA SER A 53 10.49 14.65 9.75
C SER A 53 9.38 14.68 8.71
N VAL A 54 8.53 13.64 8.66
CA VAL A 54 7.34 13.57 7.79
C VAL A 54 6.33 14.69 8.12
N PRO A 55 5.88 15.48 7.13
CA PRO A 55 4.83 16.45 7.35
C PRO A 55 3.51 15.77 7.68
N GLY A 56 2.79 16.26 8.71
CA GLY A 56 1.51 15.69 9.12
C GLY A 56 0.47 15.59 8.00
N GLY A 57 0.55 16.43 6.97
CA GLY A 57 -0.32 16.35 5.79
C GLY A 57 -0.18 15.06 4.98
N LEU A 58 0.97 14.36 5.05
CA LEU A 58 1.14 13.05 4.40
C LEU A 58 0.58 11.90 5.26
N LEU A 59 0.46 12.11 6.58
CA LEU A 59 -0.10 11.16 7.55
C LEU A 59 -1.63 11.21 7.62
N SER A 60 -2.26 12.04 6.79
CA SER A 60 -3.71 12.20 6.72
C SER A 60 -4.13 12.17 5.26
N ALA A 61 -5.41 11.88 5.04
CA ALA A 61 -6.03 11.85 3.73
C ALA A 61 -5.69 13.11 2.93
N HIS A 62 -4.97 12.92 1.82
CA HIS A 62 -4.63 13.97 0.88
C HIS A 62 -4.66 13.41 -0.54
N ARG A 63 -4.55 14.29 -1.54
CA ARG A 63 -4.74 13.91 -2.95
C ARG A 63 -3.55 14.33 -3.79
N ILE A 64 -3.16 13.49 -4.75
CA ILE A 64 -2.27 13.93 -5.83
C ILE A 64 -3.02 14.92 -6.71
N ALA A 65 -2.38 16.02 -7.10
CA ALA A 65 -3.02 17.01 -7.95
C ALA A 65 -3.48 16.41 -9.30
N PRO A 66 -4.59 16.88 -9.90
CA PRO A 66 -5.02 16.46 -11.22
C PRO A 66 -3.90 16.58 -12.26
N GLY A 67 -3.78 15.57 -13.13
CA GLY A 67 -2.74 15.48 -14.16
C GLY A 67 -1.31 15.26 -13.66
N VAL A 68 -1.11 15.04 -12.35
CA VAL A 68 0.19 14.70 -11.75
C VAL A 68 0.12 13.25 -11.27
N TRP A 69 1.21 12.51 -11.45
CA TRP A 69 1.40 11.18 -10.90
C TRP A 69 2.33 11.24 -9.70
N GLY A 70 2.01 10.51 -8.64
CA GLY A 70 2.90 10.32 -7.50
C GLY A 70 3.70 9.02 -7.62
N GLU A 71 4.91 8.99 -7.10
CA GLU A 71 5.68 7.77 -6.86
C GLU A 71 6.25 7.82 -5.44
N LEU A 72 5.68 7.02 -4.55
CA LEU A 72 6.19 6.79 -3.20
C LEU A 72 7.29 5.73 -3.27
N ARG A 73 8.49 6.05 -2.78
CA ARG A 73 9.61 5.12 -2.71
C ARG A 73 10.14 4.97 -1.29
N VAL A 74 10.31 3.74 -0.84
CA VAL A 74 10.85 3.41 0.48
C VAL A 74 12.33 3.05 0.33
N PHE A 75 13.18 3.67 1.14
CA PHE A 75 14.63 3.46 1.18
C PHE A 75 15.03 2.58 2.35
N GLU A 76 14.41 2.78 3.52
CA GLU A 76 14.63 1.99 4.73
C GLU A 76 13.30 1.70 5.43
N GLY A 77 13.28 0.64 6.22
CA GLY A 77 12.11 0.23 6.99
C GLY A 77 10.89 -0.11 6.12
N GLU A 78 9.73 0.33 6.58
CA GLU A 78 8.43 0.00 6.00
C GLU A 78 7.48 1.19 6.04
N VAL A 79 6.69 1.36 4.98
CA VAL A 79 5.59 2.34 4.93
C VAL A 79 4.32 1.62 4.47
N THR A 80 3.23 1.79 5.23
CA THR A 80 1.91 1.39 4.75
C THR A 80 1.28 2.53 3.96
N PHE A 81 0.95 2.27 2.70
CA PHE A 81 0.13 3.15 1.87
C PHE A 81 -1.34 2.77 2.03
N VAL A 82 -2.21 3.77 2.20
CA VAL A 82 -3.66 3.57 2.36
C VAL A 82 -4.41 4.37 1.29
N LEU A 83 -5.27 3.69 0.53
CA LEU A 83 -6.16 4.30 -0.44
C LEU A 83 -7.49 4.66 0.24
N GLU A 84 -7.81 5.94 0.31
CA GLU A 84 -8.94 6.43 1.11
C GLU A 84 -10.31 6.03 0.53
N GLU A 85 -10.41 5.91 -0.79
CA GLU A 85 -11.68 5.60 -1.46
C GLU A 85 -12.18 4.18 -1.14
N THR A 86 -11.26 3.23 -1.00
CA THR A 86 -11.59 1.81 -0.81
C THR A 86 -11.16 1.26 0.55
N GLY A 87 -10.31 1.98 1.29
CA GLY A 87 -9.62 1.48 2.47
C GLY A 87 -8.57 0.40 2.17
N ALA A 88 -8.23 0.16 0.90
CA ALA A 88 -7.21 -0.80 0.52
C ALA A 88 -5.83 -0.33 1.02
N THR A 89 -5.03 -1.26 1.53
CA THR A 89 -3.69 -0.97 2.05
C THR A 89 -2.62 -1.79 1.35
N ARG A 90 -1.42 -1.21 1.23
CA ARG A 90 -0.21 -1.90 0.75
C ARG A 90 0.97 -1.54 1.63
N GLN A 91 1.60 -2.54 2.19
CA GLN A 91 2.90 -2.41 2.88
C GLN A 91 4.01 -2.36 1.83
N LEU A 92 4.91 -1.39 1.97
CA LEU A 92 6.08 -1.20 1.12
C LEU A 92 7.32 -1.30 1.99
N HIS A 93 8.24 -2.17 1.61
CA HIS A 93 9.53 -2.33 2.27
C HIS A 93 10.64 -1.57 1.52
N ALA A 94 11.80 -1.44 2.16
CA ALA A 94 13.01 -0.88 1.55
C ALA A 94 13.28 -1.43 0.13
N GLY A 95 13.42 -0.52 -0.83
CA GLY A 95 13.63 -0.84 -2.24
C GLY A 95 12.34 -0.87 -3.07
N GLU A 96 11.17 -0.93 -2.44
CA GLU A 96 9.87 -0.94 -3.12
C GLU A 96 9.34 0.47 -3.42
N ARG A 97 8.36 0.51 -4.33
CA ARG A 97 7.65 1.73 -4.69
C ARG A 97 6.16 1.49 -4.96
N GLN A 98 5.37 2.55 -4.79
CA GLN A 98 3.98 2.65 -5.18
C GLN A 98 3.78 3.86 -6.11
N VAL A 99 3.30 3.62 -7.31
CA VAL A 99 2.82 4.67 -8.21
C VAL A 99 1.39 5.02 -7.83
N ILE A 100 1.08 6.31 -7.81
CA ILE A 100 -0.18 6.87 -7.36
C ILE A 100 -0.76 7.67 -8.52
N GLU A 101 -1.98 7.31 -8.92
CA GLU A 101 -2.66 7.96 -10.03
C GLU A 101 -3.00 9.43 -9.72
N PRO A 102 -3.26 10.24 -10.76
CA PRO A 102 -3.74 11.59 -10.56
C PRO A 102 -5.08 11.61 -9.84
N ASP A 103 -5.30 12.64 -9.03
CA ASP A 103 -6.55 12.83 -8.30
C ASP A 103 -6.88 11.71 -7.29
N THR A 104 -5.91 10.84 -6.94
CA THR A 104 -6.10 9.75 -5.98
C THR A 104 -5.93 10.21 -4.54
N SER A 105 -6.97 9.98 -3.71
CA SER A 105 -6.96 10.28 -2.27
C SER A 105 -6.32 9.15 -1.47
N HIS A 106 -5.29 9.44 -0.69
CA HIS A 106 -4.50 8.47 0.04
C HIS A 106 -3.79 9.10 1.25
N HIS A 107 -3.17 8.28 2.08
CA HIS A 107 -2.16 8.70 3.06
C HIS A 107 -1.10 7.62 3.26
N VAL A 108 -0.09 7.95 4.06
CA VAL A 108 0.98 7.02 4.45
C VAL A 108 1.04 6.87 5.97
N GLU A 109 1.39 5.66 6.39
CA GLU A 109 1.64 5.29 7.78
C GLU A 109 3.06 4.70 7.85
N PRO A 110 4.09 5.54 8.10
CA PRO A 110 5.47 5.08 8.20
C PRO A 110 5.70 4.34 9.53
N ALA A 111 6.33 3.17 9.46
CA ALA A 111 6.74 2.42 10.63
C ALA A 111 8.01 3.03 11.27
N PRO A 112 8.32 2.71 12.55
CA PRO A 112 9.58 3.10 13.17
C PRO A 112 10.78 2.65 12.33
N GLY A 113 11.70 3.58 12.03
CA GLY A 113 12.87 3.32 11.18
C GLY A 113 12.60 3.38 9.67
N ALA A 114 11.42 3.84 9.25
CA ALA A 114 11.14 4.08 7.84
C ALA A 114 11.88 5.33 7.31
N GLU A 115 12.41 5.24 6.09
CA GLU A 115 12.88 6.37 5.32
C GLU A 115 12.26 6.32 3.91
N PHE A 116 11.60 7.37 3.46
CA PHE A 116 10.90 7.40 2.17
C PHE A 116 10.90 8.78 1.50
N ALA A 117 10.58 8.85 0.21
CA ALA A 117 10.33 10.09 -0.50
C ALA A 117 9.18 9.93 -1.51
N VAL A 118 8.62 11.06 -1.94
CA VAL A 118 7.58 11.10 -2.98
C VAL A 118 8.08 11.91 -4.17
N SER A 119 8.11 11.28 -5.34
CA SER A 119 8.39 11.92 -6.63
C SER A 119 7.10 12.23 -7.37
N PHE A 120 7.09 13.31 -8.15
CA PHE A 120 5.94 13.77 -8.90
C PHE A 120 6.27 13.85 -10.38
N HIS A 121 5.37 13.32 -11.21
CA HIS A 121 5.54 13.22 -12.65
C HIS A 121 4.34 13.81 -13.39
N ARG A 122 4.53 14.25 -14.64
CA ARG A 122 3.45 14.65 -15.55
C ARG A 122 3.60 13.93 -16.87
N VAL A 123 2.50 13.44 -17.42
CA VAL A 123 2.47 12.97 -18.80
C VAL A 123 2.20 14.18 -19.68
N ARG A 124 3.01 14.39 -20.71
CA ARG A 124 2.59 15.30 -21.78
C ARG A 124 1.59 14.55 -22.63
N ASP A 125 0.40 15.12 -22.79
CA ASP A 125 -0.56 14.62 -23.77
C ASP A 125 0.11 14.56 -25.15
N GLY A 126 0.40 13.33 -25.60
CA GLY A 126 1.03 13.06 -26.89
C GLY A 126 0.04 13.08 -28.06
N SER A 127 -0.90 14.03 -28.09
CA SER A 127 -1.82 14.21 -29.22
C SER A 127 -1.94 15.68 -29.58
N GLU A 128 -0.97 16.18 -30.36
CA GLU A 128 -1.38 17.00 -31.49
C GLU A 128 -1.99 16.04 -32.53
N PRO A 129 -3.24 16.25 -32.99
CA PRO A 129 -3.73 15.54 -34.16
C PRO A 129 -2.84 15.95 -35.34
N ASN A 130 -2.16 14.97 -35.94
CA ASN A 130 -1.43 15.16 -37.20
C ASN A 130 -2.38 15.85 -38.21
N PRO A 131 -2.11 17.08 -38.68
CA PRO A 131 -2.94 17.69 -39.71
C PRO A 131 -2.87 16.79 -40.96
N PRO A 132 -3.98 16.63 -41.72
CA PRO A 132 -3.94 15.82 -42.93
C PRO A 132 -2.87 16.41 -43.85
N GLN A 133 -1.83 15.63 -44.15
CA GLN A 133 -0.91 15.94 -45.24
C GLN A 133 -1.75 15.93 -46.52
N SER A 134 -2.04 17.13 -47.03
CA SER A 134 -2.70 17.31 -48.31
C SER A 134 -1.83 16.69 -49.41
N GLY A 135 -2.33 15.62 -50.01
CA GLY A 135 -1.94 15.18 -51.35
C GLY A 135 -2.81 15.85 -52.40
#